data_AF-A0A741S3E7-F1
#
_entry.id   AF-A0A741S3E7-F1
#
_cell.length_a   1.000
_cell.length_b   1.000
_cell.length_c   1.000
_cell.angle_alpha   90.00
_cell.angle_beta   90.00
_cell.angle_gamma   90.00
#
_symmetry.space_group_name_H-M   'P 1'
#
loop_
_entity.id
_entity.type
_entity.pdbx_description
1 polymer ?
#
loop_
_entity_poly.entity_id
_entity_poly.type
_entity_poly.pdbx_seq_one_letter_code
_entity_poly.pdbx_strand_id
1 'polypeptide(L)'
;KKEKFLGPKVRREVTGLTVTPKITISKKNYCIYRKRIYDLVRNNIPNKYEIIEGILSFVKSIDKDKEKKLSIFYQKQKAIIESAGEVVDNSV
;
A
#
# COMPACT_ATOMS: atom_id res chain seq x y z
N LYS A 1 -29.65 -18.64 -46.18
CA LYS A 1 -28.88 -18.19 -44.99
C LYS A 1 -27.74 -17.30 -45.49
N LYS A 2 -27.75 -15.99 -45.20
CA LYS A 2 -26.67 -15.07 -45.59
C LYS A 2 -25.62 -15.03 -44.47
N GLU A 3 -24.38 -15.40 -44.76
CA GLU A 3 -23.25 -15.25 -43.86
C GLU A 3 -23.01 -13.75 -43.59
N LYS A 4 -23.01 -13.38 -42.30
CA LYS A 4 -22.65 -12.03 -41.88
C LYS A 4 -21.13 -11.97 -41.81
N PHE A 5 -20.50 -11.35 -42.80
CA PHE A 5 -19.13 -10.86 -42.69
C PHE A 5 -19.11 -9.80 -41.58
N LEU A 6 -18.73 -10.23 -40.37
CA LEU A 6 -18.39 -9.32 -39.29
C LEU A 6 -17.06 -8.68 -39.66
N GLY A 7 -17.12 -7.45 -40.18
CA GLY A 7 -15.95 -6.60 -40.31
C GLY A 7 -15.20 -6.50 -38.97
N PRO A 8 -13.91 -6.16 -38.99
CA PRO A 8 -13.10 -6.18 -37.79
C PRO A 8 -13.68 -5.21 -36.74
N LYS A 9 -14.14 -5.77 -35.60
CA LYS A 9 -14.60 -5.01 -34.42
C LYS A 9 -13.40 -4.38 -33.72
N VAL A 10 -12.79 -3.39 -34.36
CA VAL A 10 -11.77 -2.56 -33.76
C VAL A 10 -12.48 -1.49 -32.93
N ARG A 11 -12.76 -1.79 -31.66
CA ARG A 11 -12.97 -0.72 -30.68
C ARG A 11 -11.58 -0.19 -30.30
N ARG A 12 -11.01 0.64 -31.16
CA ARG A 12 -9.94 1.55 -30.75
C ARG A 12 -10.62 2.89 -30.60
N GLU A 13 -10.93 3.26 -29.36
CA GLU A 13 -11.03 4.67 -29.03
C GLU A 13 -9.63 5.24 -29.22
N VAL A 14 -9.36 5.73 -30.43
CA VAL A 14 -8.14 6.47 -30.75
C VAL A 14 -8.39 7.90 -30.25
N THR A 15 -8.38 8.08 -28.94
CA THR A 15 -8.21 9.41 -28.38
C THR A 15 -6.71 9.72 -28.46
N GLY A 16 -6.33 10.77 -29.17
CA GLY A 16 -4.94 11.19 -29.36
C GLY A 16 -4.21 11.63 -28.07
N LEU A 17 -4.70 11.25 -26.90
CA LEU A 17 -3.99 11.44 -25.64
C LEU A 17 -3.08 10.25 -25.39
N THR A 18 -1.78 10.48 -25.49
CA THR A 18 -0.79 9.63 -24.82
C THR A 18 -0.96 9.81 -23.30
N VAL A 19 -1.87 9.04 -22.70
CA VAL A 19 -1.97 8.98 -21.23
C VAL A 19 -0.77 8.17 -20.75
N THR A 20 0.25 8.85 -20.23
CA THR A 20 1.35 8.18 -19.53
C THR A 20 0.76 7.48 -18.31
N PRO A 21 0.88 6.14 -18.21
CA PRO A 21 0.34 5.43 -17.06
C PRO A 21 1.06 5.91 -15.80
N LYS A 22 0.31 6.49 -14.85
CA LYS A 22 0.87 6.87 -13.55
C LYS A 22 1.41 5.59 -12.90
N ILE A 23 2.71 5.53 -12.68
CA ILE A 23 3.34 4.44 -11.94
C ILE A 23 2.79 4.53 -10.52
N THR A 24 1.93 3.58 -10.15
CA THR A 24 1.31 3.52 -8.83
C THR A 24 1.37 2.10 -8.32
N ILE A 25 1.39 1.95 -7.00
CA ILE A 25 1.37 0.62 -6.39
C ILE A 25 0.00 0.01 -6.63
N SER A 26 -0.10 -1.27 -6.97
CA SER A 26 -1.41 -1.93 -7.11
C SER A 26 -2.15 -1.98 -5.76
N LYS A 27 -3.48 -2.08 -5.78
CA LYS A 27 -4.28 -2.28 -4.54
C LYS A 27 -3.82 -3.53 -3.78
N LYS A 28 -3.51 -4.61 -4.50
CA LYS A 28 -3.00 -5.87 -3.93
C LYS A 28 -1.71 -5.66 -3.15
N ASN A 29 -0.72 -5.00 -3.75
CA ASN A 29 0.58 -4.76 -3.11
C ASN A 29 0.44 -3.83 -1.90
N TYR A 30 -0.39 -2.79 -2.00
CA TYR A 30 -0.71 -1.92 -0.87
C TYR A 30 -1.29 -2.70 0.33
N CYS A 31 -2.25 -3.60 0.08
CA CYS A 31 -2.82 -4.44 1.13
C CYS A 31 -1.79 -5.36 1.79
N ILE A 32 -0.84 -5.90 1.02
CA ILE A 32 0.27 -6.72 1.54
C ILE A 32 1.14 -5.90 2.50
N TYR A 33 1.57 -4.70 2.10
CA TYR A 33 2.37 -3.83 2.96
C TYR A 33 1.62 -3.44 4.23
N ARG A 34 0.33 -3.11 4.10
CA ARG A 34 -0.51 -2.77 5.26
C ARG A 34 -0.63 -3.93 6.25
N LYS A 35 -0.85 -5.15 5.77
CA LYS A 35 -0.90 -6.35 6.63
C LYS A 35 0.46 -6.58 7.30
N ARG A 36 1.55 -6.46 6.55
CA ARG A 36 2.90 -6.66 7.09
C ARG A 36 3.26 -5.65 8.17
N ILE A 37 2.90 -4.38 7.99
CA ILE A 37 3.07 -3.35 9.04
C ILE A 37 2.25 -3.71 10.27
N TYR A 38 0.99 -4.12 10.11
CA TYR A 38 0.14 -4.53 11.24
C TYR A 38 0.76 -5.69 12.03
N ASP A 39 1.26 -6.71 11.33
CA ASP A 39 1.92 -7.86 11.95
C ASP A 39 3.22 -7.43 12.66
N LEU A 40 4.04 -6.56 12.05
CA LEU A 40 5.28 -6.05 12.63
C LEU A 40 5.05 -5.19 13.87
N VAL A 41 3.96 -4.41 13.90
CA VAL A 41 3.64 -3.52 15.02
C VAL A 41 3.21 -4.35 16.24
N ARG A 42 2.44 -5.42 16.03
CA ARG A 42 1.96 -6.30 17.12
C ARG A 42 2.99 -7.32 17.61
N ASN A 43 3.90 -7.75 16.73
CA ASN A 43 4.94 -8.70 17.12
C ASN A 43 6.18 -7.98 17.66
N ASN A 44 6.77 -8.50 18.74
CA ASN A 44 8.05 -8.00 19.27
C ASN A 44 9.23 -8.62 18.52
N ILE A 45 9.37 -8.25 17.26
CA ILE A 45 10.51 -8.65 16.42
C ILE A 45 11.63 -7.61 16.56
N PRO A 46 12.90 -8.04 16.70
CA PRO A 46 14.03 -7.11 16.60
C PRO A 46 14.01 -6.38 15.24
N ASN A 47 14.40 -5.12 15.22
CA ASN A 47 14.47 -4.27 14.02
C ASN A 47 13.13 -4.01 13.32
N LYS A 48 11.99 -4.21 13.99
CA LYS A 48 10.65 -3.94 13.41
C LYS A 48 10.51 -2.52 12.85
N TYR A 49 11.12 -1.53 13.50
CA TYR A 49 11.07 -0.13 13.08
C TYR A 49 11.79 0.10 11.75
N GLU A 50 13.00 -0.44 11.59
CA GLU A 50 13.80 -0.32 10.36
C GLU A 50 13.08 -0.94 9.15
N ILE A 51 12.42 -2.09 9.35
CA ILE A 51 11.66 -2.76 8.30
C ILE A 51 10.46 -1.91 7.89
N ILE A 52 9.74 -1.33 8.84
CA ILE A 52 8.59 -0.46 8.57
C ILE A 52 9.04 0.81 7.81
N GLU A 53 10.15 1.42 8.23
CA GLU A 53 10.73 2.58 7.53
C GLU A 53 11.16 2.24 6.10
N GLY A 54 11.78 1.08 5.90
CA GLY A 54 12.12 0.58 4.57
C GLY A 54 10.91 0.41 3.66
N ILE A 55 9.80 -0.15 4.19
CA ILE A 55 8.54 -0.28 3.45
C ILE A 55 7.98 1.12 3.10
N LEU A 56 7.96 2.05 4.05
CA LEU A 56 7.45 3.41 3.80
C LEU A 56 8.29 4.15 2.77
N SER A 57 9.62 4.10 2.86
CA SER A 57 10.54 4.71 1.88
C SER A 57 10.37 4.13 0.47
N PHE A 58 10.20 2.81 0.35
CA PHE A 58 9.90 2.17 -0.94
C PHE A 58 8.55 2.63 -1.50
N VAL A 59 7.51 2.69 -0.66
CA VAL A 59 6.20 3.17 -1.10
C VAL A 59 6.27 4.64 -1.50
N LYS A 60 7.06 5.46 -0.79
CA LYS A 60 7.27 6.89 -1.08
C LYS A 60 7.88 7.14 -2.44
N SER A 61 8.84 6.31 -2.86
CA SER A 61 9.53 6.47 -4.13
C SER A 61 8.64 6.17 -5.33
N ILE A 62 7.60 5.35 -5.14
CA ILE A 62 6.65 4.97 -6.19
C ILE A 62 5.38 5.83 -6.15
N ASP A 63 4.77 5.97 -4.98
CA ASP A 63 3.43 6.56 -4.81
C ASP A 63 3.31 7.29 -3.46
N LYS A 64 3.58 8.61 -3.48
CA LYS A 64 3.51 9.49 -2.30
C LYS A 64 2.12 9.51 -1.65
N ASP A 65 1.05 9.41 -2.43
CA ASP A 65 -0.32 9.46 -1.92
C ASP A 65 -0.63 8.20 -1.08
N LYS A 66 -0.12 7.05 -1.52
CA LYS A 66 -0.25 5.78 -0.78
C LYS A 66 0.68 5.71 0.42
N GLU A 67 1.88 6.26 0.32
CA GLU A 67 2.79 6.36 1.47
C GLU A 67 2.12 7.13 2.62
N LYS A 68 1.54 8.30 2.33
CA LYS A 68 0.85 9.12 3.33
C LYS A 68 -0.26 8.34 4.04
N LYS A 69 -1.07 7.58 3.28
CA LYS A 69 -2.13 6.72 3.85
C LYS A 69 -1.56 5.61 4.74
N LEU A 70 -0.45 5.00 4.32
CA LEU A 70 0.20 3.91 5.03
C LEU A 70 0.89 4.40 6.31
N SER A 71 1.52 5.57 6.27
CA SER A 71 2.14 6.25 7.40
C SER A 71 1.11 6.63 8.47
N ILE A 72 -0.02 7.23 8.08
CA ILE A 72 -1.14 7.50 9.01
C ILE A 72 -1.65 6.20 9.64
N PHE A 73 -1.77 5.12 8.85
CA PHE A 73 -2.19 3.83 9.38
C PHE A 73 -1.18 3.31 10.42
N TYR A 74 0.12 3.36 10.13
CA TYR A 74 1.18 2.96 11.06
C TYR A 74 1.13 3.76 12.36
N GLN A 75 1.06 5.10 12.29
CA GLN A 75 0.97 5.96 13.47
C GLN A 75 -0.24 5.61 14.35
N LYS A 76 -1.40 5.33 13.73
CA LYS A 76 -2.59 4.88 14.47
C LYS A 76 -2.35 3.55 15.17
N GLN A 77 -1.72 2.58 14.50
CA GLN A 77 -1.43 1.28 15.14
C GLN A 77 -0.43 1.42 16.28
N LYS A 78 0.60 2.25 16.10
CA LYS A 78 1.59 2.55 17.14
C LYS A 78 0.93 3.18 18.36
N ALA A 79 0.10 4.20 18.16
CA ALA A 79 -0.64 4.86 19.24
C ALA A 79 -1.57 3.90 20.00
N ILE A 80 -2.25 2.99 19.29
CA ILE A 80 -3.10 1.98 19.94
C ILE A 80 -2.27 1.07 20.85
N ILE A 81 -1.11 0.60 20.39
CA ILE A 81 -0.25 -0.27 21.20
C ILE A 81 0.37 0.48 22.38
N GLU A 82 0.82 1.72 22.18
CA GLU A 82 1.34 2.56 23.27
C GLU A 82 0.27 2.84 24.32
N SER A 83 -0.97 3.14 23.89
CA SER A 83 -2.11 3.31 24.81
C SER A 83 -2.55 2.02 25.50
N ALA A 84 -2.30 0.86 24.88
CA ALA A 84 -2.60 -0.45 25.47
C ALA A 84 -1.45 -0.96 26.37
N GLY A 85 -0.27 -0.36 26.26
CA GLY A 85 0.96 -0.71 26.98
C GLY A 85 1.16 0.03 28.30
N GLU A 86 0.23 0.89 28.74
CA GLU A 86 0.29 1.54 30.07
C GLU A 86 0.09 0.57 31.26
N VAL A 87 0.08 -0.74 31.03
CA VAL A 87 0.11 -1.76 32.09
C VAL A 87 1.14 -2.85 31.74
N VAL A 88 2.44 -2.54 31.76
CA VAL A 88 3.49 -3.44 32.32
C VAL A 88 4.68 -2.60 32.82
N ASP A 89 4.74 -2.54 34.15
CA ASP A 89 5.87 -2.42 35.08
C ASP A 89 6.78 -1.19 35.15
N ASN A 90 6.57 -0.48 36.26
CA ASN A 90 7.60 0.09 37.13
C ASN A 90 8.71 -0.93 37.46
N SER A 91 9.98 -0.58 37.21
CA SER A 91 11.10 -0.95 38.09
C SER A 91 12.40 -0.28 37.63
N VAL A 92 12.69 0.90 38.18
CA VAL A 92 13.96 1.24 38.88
C VAL A 92 13.61 2.17 40.02
#